data_AF-A0A1G5RQV4-F1
#
_entry.id   AF-A0A1G5RQV4-F1
#
_cell.length_a   1.000
_cell.length_b   1.000
_cell.length_c   1.000
_cell.angle_alpha   90.00
_cell.angle_beta   90.00
_cell.angle_gamma   90.00
#
_symmetry.space_group_name_H-M   'P 1'
#
loop_
_entity.id
_entity.type
_entity.pdbx_description
1 polymer ?
#
loop_
_entity_poly.entity_id
_entity_poly.type
_entity_poly.pdbx_seq_one_letter_code
_entity_poly.pdbx_strand_id
1 'polypeptide(L)'
;MGAALIVIGLLLLLKNIFRFDFDVTLFVLGGLFLAAYFGIQKNGSRNIGYLIPGSILLFLGFNDLVMSMRLLPRSLENMAPLVFIGLAFLVIYLVSAALGPKTAHWALLVGAVLLVMAALTFIAENHWISREALALYGLPAALILIGLVILVKAVSGVGRKS
;
A
#
# COMPACT_ATOMS: atom_id res chain seq x y z
N MET A 1 13.09 17.62 -9.09
CA MET A 1 11.74 17.94 -8.58
C MET A 1 10.88 18.67 -9.61
N GLY A 2 11.41 19.69 -10.33
CA GLY A 2 10.66 20.41 -11.37
C GLY A 2 10.07 19.53 -12.48
N ALA A 3 10.85 18.58 -13.03
CA ALA A 3 10.34 17.68 -14.07
C ALA A 3 9.16 16.80 -13.60
N ALA A 4 9.15 16.35 -12.35
CA ALA A 4 8.05 15.56 -11.80
C ALA A 4 6.77 16.41 -11.64
N LEU A 5 6.91 17.66 -11.20
CA LEU A 5 5.80 18.62 -11.12
C LEU A 5 5.23 18.94 -12.50
N ILE A 6 6.08 19.06 -13.53
CA ILE A 6 5.64 19.28 -14.91
C ILE A 6 4.86 18.08 -15.43
N VAL A 7 5.33 16.86 -15.21
CA VAL A 7 4.63 15.63 -15.63
C VAL A 7 3.29 15.47 -14.89
N ILE A 8 3.27 15.72 -13.57
CA ILE A 8 2.04 15.68 -12.77
C ILE A 8 1.05 16.76 -13.24
N GLY A 9 1.53 17.98 -13.52
CA GLY A 9 0.71 19.07 -14.04
C GLY A 9 0.13 18.77 -15.43
N LEU A 10 0.92 18.15 -16.31
CA LEU A 10 0.45 17.72 -17.62
C LEU A 10 -0.64 16.65 -17.52
N LEU A 11 -0.49 15.69 -16.61
CA LEU A 11 -1.48 14.65 -16.39
C LEU A 11 -2.79 15.20 -15.82
N LEU A 12 -2.71 16.18 -14.90
CA LEU A 12 -3.90 16.88 -14.39
C LEU A 12 -4.60 17.70 -15.49
N LEU A 13 -3.84 18.29 -16.40
CA LEU A 13 -4.37 18.98 -17.58
C LEU A 13 -5.04 18.00 -18.55
N LEU A 14 -4.40 16.88 -18.87
CA LEU A 14 -4.99 15.83 -19.71
C LEU A 14 -6.28 15.27 -19.09
N LYS A 15 -6.31 15.04 -17.77
CA LYS A 15 -7.51 14.63 -17.05
C LYS A 15 -8.68 15.60 -17.31
N ASN A 16 -8.44 16.90 -17.18
CA ASN A 16 -9.48 17.92 -17.38
C ASN A 16 -9.92 18.04 -18.85
N ILE A 17 -9.01 17.87 -19.80
CA ILE A 17 -9.30 17.99 -21.23
C ILE A 17 -10.07 16.78 -21.75
N PHE A 18 -9.67 15.57 -21.37
CA PHE A 18 -10.24 14.33 -21.91
C PHE A 18 -11.39 13.75 -21.08
N ARG A 19 -11.74 14.35 -19.93
CA ARG A 19 -12.70 13.78 -18.95
C ARG A 19 -12.39 12.32 -18.63
N PHE A 20 -11.11 11.98 -18.47
CA PHE A 20 -10.74 10.65 -18.02
C PHE A 20 -11.28 10.41 -16.63
N ASP A 21 -11.93 9.25 -16.43
CA ASP A 21 -12.27 8.77 -15.10
C ASP A 21 -11.00 8.69 -14.24
N PHE A 22 -11.14 9.05 -12.97
CA PHE A 22 -10.04 9.17 -12.02
C PHE A 22 -9.24 7.86 -11.93
N ASP A 23 -9.93 6.73 -12.01
CA ASP A 23 -9.42 5.36 -12.07
C ASP A 23 -8.35 5.21 -13.16
N VAL A 24 -8.65 5.65 -14.39
CA VAL A 24 -7.77 5.48 -15.56
C VAL A 24 -6.49 6.29 -15.38
N THR A 25 -6.59 7.47 -14.77
CA THR A 25 -5.42 8.33 -14.50
C THR A 25 -4.48 7.65 -13.49
N LEU A 26 -5.03 7.02 -12.45
CA LEU A 26 -4.24 6.25 -11.46
C LEU A 26 -3.56 5.06 -12.10
N PHE A 27 -4.25 4.33 -12.99
CA PHE A 27 -3.67 3.21 -13.74
C PHE A 27 -2.54 3.63 -14.66
N VAL A 28 -2.72 4.71 -15.44
CA VAL A 28 -1.69 5.21 -16.36
C VAL A 28 -0.46 5.67 -15.58
N LEU A 29 -0.65 6.42 -14.50
CA LEU A 29 0.46 6.93 -13.69
C LEU A 29 1.19 5.81 -12.95
N GLY A 30 0.44 4.89 -12.33
CA GLY A 30 0.99 3.70 -11.68
C GLY A 30 1.78 2.81 -12.66
N GLY A 31 1.22 2.63 -13.86
CA GLY A 31 1.86 1.92 -14.97
C GLY A 31 3.14 2.59 -15.45
N LEU A 32 3.17 3.92 -15.58
CA LEU A 32 4.37 4.68 -15.94
C LEU A 32 5.48 4.50 -14.90
N PHE A 33 5.15 4.55 -13.61
CA PHE A 33 6.11 4.32 -12.53
C PHE A 33 6.66 2.89 -12.53
N LEU A 34 5.82 1.87 -12.78
CA LEU A 34 6.28 0.49 -12.90
C LEU A 34 7.10 0.26 -14.17
N ALA A 35 6.70 0.83 -15.30
CA ALA A 35 7.48 0.78 -16.53
C ALA A 35 8.86 1.42 -16.33
N ALA A 36 8.94 2.54 -15.60
CA ALA A 36 10.20 3.14 -15.21
C ALA A 36 11.02 2.22 -14.27
N TYR A 37 10.37 1.52 -13.34
CA TYR A 37 11.05 0.56 -12.44
C TYR A 37 11.67 -0.63 -13.19
N PHE A 38 10.95 -1.19 -14.16
CA PHE A 38 11.43 -2.33 -14.95
C PHE A 38 12.36 -1.94 -16.10
N GLY A 39 12.14 -0.77 -16.71
CA GLY A 39 12.87 -0.29 -17.88
C GLY A 39 14.15 0.49 -17.57
N ILE A 40 14.20 1.23 -16.47
CA ILE A 40 15.37 2.04 -16.10
C ILE A 40 16.25 1.24 -15.13
N GLN A 41 17.08 0.37 -15.70
CA GLN A 41 18.09 -0.36 -14.94
C GLN A 41 19.43 0.38 -15.05
N LYS A 42 19.75 1.24 -14.07
CA LYS A 42 21.03 1.98 -14.05
C LYS A 42 22.02 1.23 -13.16
N ASN A 43 23.13 0.74 -13.74
CA ASN A 43 24.21 0.03 -13.04
C ASN A 43 23.77 -1.18 -12.21
N GLY A 44 22.83 -1.99 -12.70
CA GLY A 44 22.37 -3.21 -12.02
C GLY A 44 21.50 -2.99 -10.77
N SER A 45 21.27 -1.74 -10.36
CA SER A 45 20.42 -1.39 -9.22
C SER A 45 19.09 -0.82 -9.69
N ARG A 46 17.99 -1.52 -9.38
CA ARG A 46 16.63 -1.02 -9.62
C ARG A 46 16.22 -0.07 -8.51
N ASN A 47 15.72 1.11 -8.87
CA ASN A 47 15.32 2.12 -7.91
C ASN A 47 13.93 1.81 -7.32
N ILE A 48 13.90 1.35 -6.06
CA ILE A 48 12.67 1.05 -5.31
C ILE A 48 11.74 2.28 -5.23
N GLY A 49 12.27 3.50 -5.36
CA GLY A 49 11.49 4.74 -5.37
C GLY A 49 10.47 4.84 -6.50
N TYR A 50 10.59 4.07 -7.58
CA TYR A 50 9.57 3.97 -8.63
C TYR A 50 8.54 2.86 -8.36
N LEU A 51 8.95 1.79 -7.68
CA LEU A 51 8.09 0.67 -7.33
C LEU A 51 7.01 1.08 -6.32
N ILE A 52 7.37 1.93 -5.34
CA ILE A 52 6.45 2.36 -4.27
C ILE A 52 5.24 3.13 -4.83
N PRO A 53 5.39 4.29 -5.50
CA PRO A 53 4.25 5.00 -6.06
C PRO A 53 3.54 4.20 -7.14
N GLY A 54 4.27 3.40 -7.94
CA GLY A 54 3.68 2.55 -8.97
C GLY A 54 2.67 1.55 -8.43
N SER A 55 3.07 0.75 -7.42
CA SER A 55 2.19 -0.24 -6.79
C SER A 55 1.05 0.41 -6.04
N ILE A 56 1.29 1.50 -5.27
CA ILE A 56 0.24 2.17 -4.51
C ILE A 56 -0.84 2.76 -5.43
N LEU A 57 -0.43 3.45 -6.50
CA LEU A 57 -1.37 4.05 -7.44
C LEU A 57 -2.20 3.01 -8.17
N LEU A 58 -1.59 1.88 -8.58
CA LEU A 58 -2.34 0.78 -9.19
C LEU A 58 -3.40 0.21 -8.25
N PHE A 59 -3.03 -0.09 -7.00
CA PHE A 59 -3.96 -0.67 -6.03
C PHE A 59 -5.05 0.32 -5.60
N LEU A 60 -4.75 1.63 -5.57
CA LEU A 60 -5.78 2.66 -5.40
C LEU A 60 -6.73 2.72 -6.60
N GLY A 61 -6.22 2.64 -7.83
CA GLY A 61 -7.05 2.55 -9.04
C GLY A 61 -7.94 1.31 -9.05
N PHE A 62 -7.41 0.16 -8.61
CA PHE A 62 -8.20 -1.06 -8.42
C PHE A 62 -9.28 -0.91 -7.35
N ASN A 63 -8.95 -0.29 -6.21
CA ASN A 63 -9.94 -0.02 -5.18
C ASN A 63 -11.09 0.83 -5.72
N ASP A 64 -10.79 1.91 -6.43
CA ASP A 64 -11.81 2.80 -6.98
C ASP A 64 -12.70 2.08 -8.00
N LEU A 65 -12.09 1.28 -8.89
CA LEU A 65 -12.81 0.47 -9.86
C LEU A 65 -13.73 -0.57 -9.20
N VAL A 66 -13.27 -1.20 -8.12
CA VAL A 66 -14.06 -2.19 -7.37
C VAL A 66 -15.25 -1.51 -6.66
N MET A 67 -15.06 -0.29 -6.14
CA MET A 67 -16.13 0.51 -5.54
C MET A 67 -17.13 1.02 -6.57
N SER A 68 -16.66 1.54 -7.70
CA SER A 68 -17.50 2.11 -8.75
C SER A 68 -18.38 1.05 -9.41
N MET A 69 -17.84 -0.15 -9.59
CA MET A 69 -18.58 -1.32 -10.10
C MET A 69 -19.46 -2.01 -9.03
N ARG A 70 -19.44 -1.56 -7.78
CA ARG A 70 -20.16 -2.18 -6.63
C ARG A 70 -19.91 -3.69 -6.51
N LEU A 71 -18.67 -4.12 -6.76
CA LEU A 71 -18.28 -5.53 -6.70
C LEU A 71 -18.17 -6.04 -5.26
N LEU A 72 -18.06 -5.13 -4.29
CA LEU A 72 -18.01 -5.45 -2.87
C LEU A 72 -19.36 -5.21 -2.18
N PRO A 73 -19.76 -6.06 -1.22
CA PRO A 73 -20.85 -5.76 -0.30
C PRO A 73 -20.54 -4.48 0.50
N ARG A 74 -21.57 -3.71 0.85
CA ARG A 74 -21.44 -2.47 1.65
C ARG A 74 -20.69 -2.63 2.96
N SER A 75 -20.77 -3.80 3.59
CA SER A 75 -20.03 -4.12 4.83
C SER A 75 -18.52 -4.25 4.64
N LEU A 76 -18.04 -4.36 3.40
CA LEU A 76 -16.62 -4.45 3.05
C LEU A 76 -16.07 -3.14 2.47
N GLU A 77 -16.93 -2.16 2.16
CA GLU A 77 -16.52 -0.92 1.50
C GLU A 77 -15.51 -0.14 2.36
N ASN A 78 -15.71 -0.08 3.68
CA ASN A 78 -14.84 0.72 4.54
C ASN A 78 -13.49 0.06 4.85
N MET A 79 -13.37 -1.26 4.73
CA MET A 79 -12.09 -1.96 4.88
C MET A 79 -11.29 -2.02 3.57
N ALA A 80 -11.95 -1.95 2.41
CA ALA A 80 -11.32 -2.23 1.13
C ALA A 80 -10.09 -1.34 0.86
N PRO A 81 -10.11 0.00 1.09
CA PRO A 81 -8.94 0.83 0.86
C PRO A 81 -7.71 0.37 1.65
N LEU A 82 -7.91 -0.05 2.91
CA LEU A 82 -6.82 -0.56 3.76
C LEU A 82 -6.29 -1.89 3.23
N VAL A 83 -7.16 -2.76 2.73
CA VAL A 83 -6.77 -4.03 2.10
C VAL A 83 -5.95 -3.77 0.83
N PHE A 84 -6.43 -2.93 -0.08
CA PHE A 84 -5.73 -2.64 -1.33
C PHE A 84 -4.38 -1.97 -1.10
N ILE A 85 -4.29 -1.00 -0.19
CA ILE A 85 -2.99 -0.38 0.16
C ILE A 85 -2.08 -1.40 0.86
N GLY A 86 -2.62 -2.22 1.77
CA GLY A 86 -1.85 -3.29 2.44
C GLY A 86 -1.27 -4.30 1.44
N LEU A 87 -2.06 -4.71 0.44
CA LEU A 87 -1.62 -5.56 -0.66
C LEU A 87 -0.57 -4.88 -1.53
N ALA A 88 -0.68 -3.56 -1.78
CA ALA A 88 0.33 -2.82 -2.52
C ALA A 88 1.71 -2.90 -1.84
N PHE A 89 1.76 -2.76 -0.52
CA PHE A 89 3.00 -2.91 0.26
C PHE A 89 3.53 -4.35 0.28
N LEU A 90 2.64 -5.34 0.26
CA LEU A 90 3.01 -6.75 0.15
C LEU A 90 3.62 -7.05 -1.23
N VAL A 91 3.06 -6.51 -2.31
CA VAL A 91 3.64 -6.57 -3.66
C VAL A 91 4.98 -5.86 -3.73
N ILE A 92 5.13 -4.67 -3.12
CA ILE A 92 6.43 -3.98 -3.03
C ILE A 92 7.47 -4.88 -2.35
N TYR A 93 7.11 -5.53 -1.24
CA TYR A 93 8.00 -6.48 -0.57
C TYR A 93 8.39 -7.64 -1.49
N LEU A 94 7.42 -8.34 -2.08
CA LEU A 94 7.65 -9.50 -2.96
C LEU A 94 8.53 -9.15 -4.16
N VAL A 95 8.22 -8.05 -4.84
CA VAL A 95 8.99 -7.57 -6.00
C VAL A 95 10.41 -7.15 -5.57
N SER A 96 10.55 -6.47 -4.43
CA SER A 96 11.88 -6.10 -3.90
C SER A 96 12.70 -7.31 -3.46
N ALA A 97 12.05 -8.38 -2.98
CA ALA A 97 12.71 -9.61 -2.55
C ALA A 97 13.17 -10.45 -3.74
N ALA A 98 12.36 -10.51 -4.80
CA ALA A 98 12.64 -11.31 -5.99
C ALA A 98 13.61 -10.62 -6.97
N LEU A 99 13.51 -9.29 -7.11
CA LEU A 99 14.17 -8.54 -8.19
C LEU A 99 15.00 -7.35 -7.72
N GLY A 100 14.91 -7.01 -6.43
CA GLY A 100 15.60 -5.85 -5.85
C GLY A 100 17.00 -6.20 -5.35
N PRO A 101 17.93 -5.23 -5.36
CA PRO A 101 19.27 -5.41 -4.77
C PRO A 101 19.24 -5.51 -3.23
N LYS A 102 18.15 -5.04 -2.60
CA LYS A 102 17.89 -5.13 -1.15
C LYS A 102 16.41 -5.38 -0.90
N THR A 103 16.13 -6.34 -0.04
CA THR A 103 14.76 -6.69 0.37
C THR A 103 14.16 -5.60 1.25
N ALA A 104 13.01 -5.05 0.85
CA ALA A 104 12.29 -4.00 1.58
C ALA A 104 11.47 -4.57 2.75
N HIS A 105 12.13 -5.10 3.78
CA HIS A 105 11.46 -5.70 4.95
C HIS A 105 10.49 -4.77 5.68
N TRP A 106 10.69 -3.45 5.57
CA TRP A 106 9.79 -2.45 6.12
C TRP A 106 8.42 -2.48 5.42
N ALA A 107 8.36 -2.77 4.12
CA ALA A 107 7.11 -2.83 3.37
C ALA A 107 6.22 -3.99 3.83
N LEU A 108 6.83 -5.12 4.22
CA LEU A 108 6.09 -6.23 4.85
C LEU A 108 5.46 -5.83 6.17
N LEU A 109 6.18 -5.07 7.01
CA LEU A 109 5.63 -4.59 8.28
C LEU A 109 4.46 -3.62 8.05
N VAL A 110 4.62 -2.65 7.15
CA VAL A 110 3.55 -1.70 6.82
C VAL A 110 2.34 -2.42 6.24
N GLY A 111 2.53 -3.33 5.28
CA GLY A 111 1.46 -4.12 4.70
C GLY A 111 0.72 -4.98 5.73
N ALA A 112 1.46 -5.65 6.62
CA ALA A 112 0.86 -6.45 7.69
C ALA A 112 0.03 -5.60 8.66
N VAL A 113 0.54 -4.43 9.08
CA VAL A 113 -0.19 -3.50 9.95
C VAL A 113 -1.49 -3.04 9.29
N LEU A 114 -1.45 -2.68 8.01
CA LEU A 114 -2.64 -2.24 7.28
C LEU A 114 -3.68 -3.34 7.13
N LEU A 115 -3.26 -4.59 6.87
CA LEU A 115 -4.17 -5.73 6.79
C LEU A 115 -4.79 -6.08 8.15
N VAL A 116 -4.02 -5.99 9.24
CA VAL A 116 -4.56 -6.12 10.60
C VAL A 116 -5.58 -5.04 10.88
N MET A 117 -5.29 -3.79 10.53
CA MET A 117 -6.24 -2.69 10.68
C MET A 117 -7.50 -2.90 9.85
N ALA A 118 -7.39 -3.38 8.61
CA ALA A 118 -8.55 -3.73 7.78
C ALA A 118 -9.42 -4.81 8.43
N ALA A 119 -8.80 -5.85 9.00
CA ALA A 119 -9.51 -6.91 9.72
C ALA A 119 -10.23 -6.35 10.97
N LEU A 120 -9.61 -5.44 11.71
CA LEU A 120 -10.24 -4.78 12.84
C LEU A 120 -11.43 -3.92 12.42
N THR A 121 -11.32 -3.17 11.32
CA THR A 121 -12.42 -2.38 10.74
C THR A 121 -13.60 -3.28 10.38
N PHE A 122 -13.33 -4.42 9.71
CA PHE A 122 -14.36 -5.39 9.36
C PHE A 122 -15.10 -5.96 10.57
N ILE A 123 -14.38 -6.29 11.64
CA ILE A 123 -14.97 -6.80 12.88
C ILE A 123 -15.81 -5.70 13.56
N ALA A 124 -15.34 -4.46 13.56
CA ALA A 124 -16.05 -3.32 14.16
C ALA A 124 -17.37 -2.98 13.43
N GLU A 125 -17.46 -3.31 12.14
CA GLU A 125 -18.65 -3.04 11.33
C GLU A 125 -19.68 -4.14 11.35
N ASN A 126 -19.30 -5.40 11.52
CA ASN A 126 -20.25 -6.51 11.46
C ASN A 126 -21.02 -6.75 12.77
N HIS A 127 -21.10 -5.78 13.69
CA HIS A 127 -21.91 -5.81 14.92
C HIS A 127 -21.62 -6.97 15.93
N TRP A 128 -20.73 -7.91 15.63
CA TRP A 128 -20.41 -9.03 16.53
C TRP A 128 -19.64 -8.59 17.78
N ILE A 129 -18.92 -7.46 17.71
CA ILE A 129 -18.22 -6.81 18.81
C ILE A 129 -18.61 -5.34 18.79
N SER A 130 -18.96 -4.76 19.95
CA SER A 130 -19.30 -3.33 20.02
C SER A 130 -18.11 -2.48 19.57
N ARG A 131 -18.36 -1.44 18.77
CA ARG A 131 -17.31 -0.50 18.32
C ARG A 131 -16.46 0.05 19.47
N GLU A 132 -17.09 0.23 20.63
CA GLU A 132 -16.45 0.63 21.89
C GLU A 132 -15.44 -0.40 22.38
N ALA A 133 -15.79 -1.70 22.41
CA ALA A 133 -14.86 -2.75 22.83
C ALA A 133 -13.66 -2.87 21.87
N LEU A 134 -13.86 -2.65 20.58
CA LEU A 134 -12.78 -2.71 19.60
C LEU A 134 -11.84 -1.50 19.68
N ALA A 135 -12.37 -0.31 19.97
CA ALA A 135 -11.58 0.89 20.23
C ALA A 135 -10.82 0.81 21.58
N LEU A 136 -11.47 0.31 22.63
CA LEU A 136 -10.87 0.18 23.97
C LEU A 136 -9.87 -0.95 24.10
N TYR A 137 -10.07 -2.07 23.39
CA TYR A 137 -9.25 -3.27 23.57
C TYR A 137 -8.55 -3.72 22.28
N GLY A 138 -9.23 -3.66 21.13
CA GLY A 138 -8.70 -4.16 19.86
C GLY A 138 -7.53 -3.31 19.32
N LEU A 139 -7.73 -2.00 19.21
CA LEU A 139 -6.70 -1.06 18.74
C LEU A 139 -5.43 -1.07 19.63
N PRO A 140 -5.54 -0.95 20.97
CA PRO A 140 -4.38 -1.06 21.85
C PRO A 140 -3.74 -2.46 21.82
N ALA A 141 -4.51 -3.55 21.77
CA ALA A 141 -3.94 -4.90 21.65
C ALA A 141 -3.15 -5.08 20.34
N ALA A 142 -3.65 -4.55 19.22
CA ALA A 142 -2.93 -4.57 17.96
C ALA A 142 -1.64 -3.73 18.02
N LEU A 143 -1.70 -2.53 18.61
CA LEU A 143 -0.51 -1.69 18.84
C LEU A 143 0.52 -2.39 19.75
N ILE A 144 0.08 -3.09 20.78
CA ILE A 144 0.93 -3.88 21.67
C ILE A 144 1.59 -5.02 20.90
N LEU A 145 0.83 -5.79 20.12
CA LEU A 145 1.36 -6.89 19.31
C LEU A 145 2.39 -6.38 18.29
N ILE A 146 2.10 -5.27 17.60
CA ILE A 146 3.02 -4.64 16.65
C ILE A 146 4.29 -4.17 17.39
N GLY A 147 4.13 -3.50 18.53
CA GLY A 147 5.24 -3.08 19.38
C GLY A 147 6.11 -4.24 19.84
N LEU A 148 5.51 -5.37 20.22
CA LEU A 148 6.21 -6.58 20.64
C LEU A 148 7.01 -7.19 19.50
N VAL A 149 6.44 -7.26 18.29
CA VAL A 149 7.13 -7.76 17.09
C VAL A 149 8.32 -6.88 16.73
N ILE A 150 8.18 -5.55 16.84
CA ILE A 150 9.27 -4.60 16.62
C ILE A 150 10.38 -4.80 17.66
N LEU A 151 10.02 -4.93 18.94
CA LEU A 151 10.96 -5.16 20.03
C LEU A 151 11.74 -6.47 19.85
N VAL A 152 11.05 -7.57 19.52
CA VAL A 152 11.69 -8.87 19.29
C VAL A 152 12.65 -8.80 18.10
N LYS A 153 12.27 -8.12 17.01
CA LYS A 153 13.18 -7.87 15.87
C LYS A 153 14.38 -6.99 16.24
N ALA A 154 14.18 -5.97 17.06
CA ALA A 154 15.26 -5.09 17.52
C ALA A 154 16.28 -5.86 18.39
N VAL A 155 15.80 -6.65 19.35
CA VAL A 155 16.65 -7.45 20.25
C VAL A 155 17.37 -8.57 19.49
N SER A 156 16.68 -9.28 18.58
CA SER A 156 17.30 -10.34 17.77
C SER A 156 18.27 -9.83 16.70
N GLY A 157 18.12 -8.57 16.25
CA GLY A 157 19.07 -7.91 15.35
C GLY A 157 20.36 -7.43 16.04
N VAL A 158 20.31 -7.14 17.34
CA VAL A 158 21.47 -6.69 18.14
C VAL A 158 22.47 -7.83 18.39
N GLY A 159 22.02 -9.10 18.42
CA GLY A 159 22.89 -10.27 18.63
C GLY A 159 23.72 -10.73 17.44
N ARG A 160 23.62 -10.10 16.26
CA ARG A 160 24.37 -10.45 15.04
C ARG A 160 25.58 -9.55 14.74
N LYS A 161 25.92 -8.65 15.66
CA LYS A 161 27.21 -7.94 15.65
C LYS A 161 28.11 -8.51 16.74
N SER A 162 28.68 -9.67 16.47
CA SER A 162 29.92 -10.15 17.09
C SER A 162 30.65 -11.05 16.12
#